data_AF-A0A1A7ZPY4-F1
#
_entry.id   AF-A0A1A7ZPY4-F1
#
_cell.length_a   1.000
_cell.length_b   1.000
_cell.length_c   1.000
_cell.angle_alpha   90.00
_cell.angle_beta   90.00
_cell.angle_gamma   90.00
#
_symmetry.space_group_name_H-M   'P 1'
#
loop_
_entity.id
_entity.type
_entity.pdbx_description
1 polymer ?
#
loop_
_entity_poly.entity_id
_entity_poly.type
_entity_poly.pdbx_seq_one_letter_code
_entity_poly.pdbx_strand_id
1 'polypeptide(L)'
;MVPGLWLNEGGQSATGSLIDHVVQGHAAYPQLQQQAQLRGENIYTHLNTHLDSMARSGSAADLLGSSLHVWPDFHGNRSPLADPSLKGMVVGLSLRHTLDDLALLYLATIQALALGTLHILEAMRETGHDISTVFMCGGLSKNRLFVQVQANAT
;
A
#
# COMPACT_ATOMS: atom_id res chain seq x y z
N MET A 1 8.43 -26.22 1.33
CA MET A 1 8.44 -26.33 2.80
C MET A 1 9.82 -26.78 3.24
N VAL A 2 10.35 -26.21 4.33
CA VAL A 2 11.66 -26.60 4.88
C VAL A 2 11.48 -27.87 5.72
N PRO A 3 12.27 -28.95 5.47
CA PRO A 3 12.16 -30.18 6.26
C PRO A 3 12.34 -29.92 7.76
N GLY A 4 11.50 -30.58 8.58
CA GLY A 4 11.58 -30.49 10.04
C GLY A 4 10.91 -29.26 10.67
N LEU A 5 10.28 -28.39 9.88
CA LEU A 5 9.57 -27.19 10.37
C LEU A 5 8.08 -27.20 9.98
N TRP A 6 7.27 -26.54 10.81
CA TRP A 6 5.87 -26.22 10.50
C TRP A 6 5.80 -24.87 9.77
N LEU A 7 4.81 -24.72 8.89
CA LEU A 7 4.55 -23.49 8.15
C LEU A 7 3.20 -22.93 8.55
N ASN A 8 3.17 -21.68 9.01
CA ASN A 8 1.97 -20.87 9.10
C ASN A 8 1.95 -19.90 7.93
N GLU A 9 0.89 -19.93 7.13
CA GLU A 9 0.75 -19.11 5.93
C GLU A 9 -0.42 -18.13 6.08
N GLY A 10 -0.10 -16.86 6.29
CA GLY A 10 -1.04 -15.75 6.15
C GLY A 10 -0.95 -15.13 4.76
N GLY A 11 -1.90 -14.28 4.40
CA GLY A 11 -1.78 -13.48 3.19
C GLY A 11 -2.85 -12.42 3.01
N GLN A 12 -2.59 -11.51 2.07
CA GLN A 12 -3.53 -10.53 1.58
C GLN A 12 -3.94 -10.92 0.15
N SER A 13 -5.25 -10.96 -0.13
CA SER A 13 -5.79 -11.44 -1.42
C SER A 13 -5.43 -10.52 -2.60
N ALA A 14 -5.26 -9.22 -2.35
CA ALA A 14 -4.90 -8.23 -3.35
C ALA A 14 -3.90 -7.24 -2.76
N THR A 15 -2.72 -7.11 -3.38
CA THR A 15 -1.66 -6.18 -2.98
C THR A 15 -1.26 -5.31 -4.16
N GLY A 16 -0.42 -5.83 -5.07
CA GLY A 16 -0.06 -5.14 -6.32
C GLY A 16 -1.27 -4.86 -7.19
N SER A 17 -2.19 -5.81 -7.31
CA SER A 17 -3.44 -5.63 -8.05
C SER A 17 -4.35 -4.56 -7.45
N LEU A 18 -4.34 -4.37 -6.12
CA LEU A 18 -5.09 -3.29 -5.47
C LEU A 18 -4.46 -1.93 -5.78
N ILE A 19 -3.13 -1.82 -5.68
CA ILE A 19 -2.40 -0.60 -6.05
C ILE A 19 -2.69 -0.23 -7.51
N ASP A 20 -2.57 -1.21 -8.41
CA ASP A 20 -2.85 -1.04 -9.83
C ASP A 20 -4.30 -0.59 -10.05
N HIS A 21 -5.27 -1.25 -9.40
CA HIS A 21 -6.69 -0.92 -9.50
C HIS A 21 -6.98 0.52 -9.06
N VAL A 22 -6.44 0.94 -7.91
CA VAL A 22 -6.63 2.29 -7.36
C VAL A 22 -6.00 3.35 -8.27
N VAL A 23 -4.77 3.10 -8.73
CA VAL A 23 -4.05 4.07 -9.56
C VAL A 23 -4.66 4.19 -10.94
N GLN A 24 -4.95 3.07 -11.60
CA GLN A 24 -5.51 3.05 -12.95
C GLN A 24 -6.97 3.48 -12.98
N GLY A 25 -7.71 3.31 -11.88
CA GLY A 25 -9.11 3.72 -11.75
C GLY A 25 -9.31 5.22 -11.51
N HIS A 26 -8.26 5.98 -11.18
CA HIS A 26 -8.39 7.40 -10.89
C HIS A 26 -8.42 8.26 -12.17
N ALA A 27 -9.22 9.33 -12.17
CA ALA A 27 -9.38 10.22 -13.33
C ALA A 27 -8.09 10.90 -13.79
N ALA A 28 -7.12 11.10 -12.88
CA ALA A 28 -5.81 11.66 -13.19
C ALA A 28 -4.81 10.65 -13.79
N TYR A 29 -5.19 9.38 -13.96
CA TYR A 29 -4.29 8.34 -14.51
C TYR A 29 -3.71 8.69 -15.90
N PRO A 30 -4.47 9.22 -16.88
CA PRO A 30 -3.91 9.62 -18.17
C PRO A 30 -2.84 10.72 -18.03
N GLN A 31 -3.03 11.68 -17.12
CA GLN A 31 -2.06 12.71 -16.81
C GLN A 31 -0.77 12.09 -16.23
N LEU A 32 -0.90 11.17 -15.28
CA LEU A 32 0.23 10.43 -14.71
C LEU A 32 1.02 9.70 -15.80
N GLN A 33 0.33 8.98 -16.70
CA GLN A 33 0.99 8.25 -17.79
C GLN A 33 1.77 9.19 -18.71
N GLN A 34 1.17 10.32 -19.10
CA GLN A 34 1.84 11.31 -19.94
C GLN A 34 3.11 11.86 -19.26
N GLN A 35 3.02 12.24 -17.98
CA GLN A 35 4.15 12.81 -17.25
C GLN A 35 5.27 11.81 -17.01
N ALA A 36 4.93 10.56 -16.67
CA ALA A 36 5.91 9.48 -16.54
C ALA A 36 6.61 9.17 -17.86
N GLN A 37 5.86 9.14 -18.98
CA GLN A 37 6.41 8.92 -20.31
C GLN A 37 7.38 10.03 -20.73
N LEU A 38 7.05 11.29 -20.47
CA LEU A 38 7.94 12.44 -20.77
C LEU A 38 9.27 12.37 -20.01
N ARG A 39 9.28 11.74 -18.84
CA ARG A 39 10.47 11.54 -18.00
C ARG A 39 11.17 10.20 -18.24
N GLY A 40 10.61 9.32 -19.06
CA GLY A 40 11.13 7.98 -19.30
C GLY A 40 11.13 7.09 -18.05
N GLU A 41 10.21 7.31 -17.12
CA GLU A 41 10.14 6.59 -15.84
C GLU A 41 8.86 5.76 -15.68
N ASN A 42 8.86 4.81 -14.74
CA ASN A 42 7.67 4.07 -14.38
C ASN A 42 6.68 4.96 -13.60
N ILE A 43 5.38 4.77 -13.82
CA ILE A 43 4.31 5.55 -13.15
C ILE A 43 4.42 5.58 -11.62
N TYR A 44 4.85 4.48 -10.97
CA TYR A 44 5.01 4.42 -9.52
C TYR A 44 6.25 5.20 -9.05
N THR A 45 7.32 5.20 -9.84
CA THR A 45 8.49 6.07 -9.60
C THR A 45 8.10 7.54 -9.70
N HIS A 46 7.26 7.88 -10.67
CA HIS A 46 6.72 9.23 -10.81
C HIS A 46 5.88 9.65 -9.60
N LEU A 47 4.93 8.80 -9.18
CA LEU A 47 4.10 9.04 -7.99
C LEU A 47 4.93 9.20 -6.71
N ASN A 48 5.95 8.36 -6.51
CA ASN A 48 6.85 8.48 -5.37
C ASN A 48 7.60 9.82 -5.38
N THR A 49 8.13 10.21 -6.54
CA THR A 49 8.82 11.50 -6.69
C THR A 49 7.87 12.68 -6.47
N HIS A 50 6.62 12.55 -6.91
CA HIS A 50 5.58 13.55 -6.71
C HIS A 50 5.25 13.71 -5.23
N LEU A 51 5.04 12.61 -4.50
CA LEU A 51 4.87 12.61 -3.04
C LEU A 51 6.04 13.26 -2.31
N ASP A 52 7.28 12.93 -2.70
CA ASP A 52 8.48 13.56 -2.13
C ASP A 52 8.48 15.08 -2.33
N SER A 53 8.00 15.55 -3.49
CA SER A 53 7.89 16.98 -3.78
C SER A 53 6.82 17.66 -2.93
N MET A 54 5.69 16.98 -2.69
CA MET A 54 4.61 17.45 -1.83
C MET A 54 5.08 17.53 -0.36
N ALA A 55 5.83 16.54 0.13
CA ALA A 55 6.35 16.50 1.50
C ALA A 55 7.30 17.67 1.82
N ARG A 56 8.13 18.08 0.86
CA ARG A 56 9.07 19.21 1.03
C ARG A 56 8.38 20.54 1.33
N SER A 57 7.06 20.64 1.19
CA SER A 57 6.27 21.81 1.60
C SER A 57 6.05 21.92 3.13
N GLY A 58 6.50 20.94 3.93
CA GLY A 58 6.61 21.06 5.38
C GLY A 58 6.12 19.87 6.21
N SER A 59 5.64 18.79 5.58
CA SER A 59 5.16 17.59 6.27
C SER A 59 6.05 16.37 5.99
N ALA A 60 6.16 15.46 6.95
CA ALA A 60 6.72 14.14 6.67
C ALA A 60 5.87 13.45 5.58
N ALA A 61 6.49 12.74 4.64
CA ALA A 61 5.79 12.12 3.51
C ALA A 61 4.63 11.22 3.98
N ASP A 62 4.84 10.48 5.07
CA ASP A 62 3.84 9.58 5.67
C ASP A 62 2.59 10.33 6.20
N LEU A 63 2.69 11.63 6.47
CA LEU A 63 1.61 12.46 7.01
C LEU A 63 0.85 13.26 5.95
N LEU A 64 1.28 13.22 4.68
CA LEU A 64 0.65 13.99 3.59
C LEU A 64 -0.86 13.70 3.42
N GLY A 65 -1.29 12.48 3.74
CA GLY A 65 -2.66 11.99 3.61
C GLY A 65 -3.35 11.70 4.93
N SER A 66 -3.03 12.40 6.03
CA SER A 66 -3.50 12.05 7.37
C SER A 66 -5.03 12.05 7.55
N SER A 67 -5.78 12.66 6.63
CA SER A 67 -7.25 12.64 6.61
C SER A 67 -7.85 11.63 5.63
N LEU A 68 -7.03 10.86 4.92
CA LEU A 68 -7.43 9.90 3.88
C LEU A 68 -7.00 8.49 4.30
N HIS A 69 -7.97 7.59 4.42
CA HIS A 69 -7.73 6.22 4.87
C HIS A 69 -8.38 5.22 3.92
N VAL A 70 -7.74 4.08 3.73
CA VAL A 70 -8.21 2.98 2.89
C VAL A 70 -8.39 1.73 3.75
N TRP A 71 -9.54 1.07 3.63
CA TRP A 71 -9.73 -0.31 4.05
C TRP A 71 -9.41 -1.22 2.85
N PRO A 72 -8.38 -2.09 2.92
CA PRO A 72 -7.79 -2.68 1.72
C PRO A 72 -8.50 -3.96 1.21
N ASP A 73 -9.54 -4.45 1.89
CA ASP A 73 -10.20 -5.73 1.56
C ASP A 73 -11.15 -5.63 0.33
N PHE A 74 -10.67 -5.09 -0.79
CA PHE A 74 -11.42 -4.98 -2.05
C PHE A 74 -11.76 -6.35 -2.65
N HIS A 75 -11.04 -7.39 -2.25
CA HIS A 75 -11.26 -8.78 -2.65
C HIS A 75 -11.42 -9.72 -1.43
N GLY A 76 -12.11 -9.23 -0.40
CA GLY A 76 -12.23 -9.91 0.88
C GLY A 76 -10.92 -9.95 1.66
N ASN A 77 -10.99 -10.44 2.90
CA ASN A 77 -9.82 -10.59 3.77
C ASN A 77 -9.44 -12.07 3.87
N ARG A 78 -8.24 -12.43 3.42
CA ARG A 78 -7.69 -13.79 3.62
C ARG A 78 -7.17 -13.98 5.04
N SER A 79 -6.44 -13.01 5.56
CA SER A 79 -5.86 -13.07 6.90
C SER A 79 -5.82 -11.68 7.56
N PRO A 80 -6.02 -11.59 8.89
CA PRO A 80 -6.34 -12.70 9.80
C PRO A 80 -7.84 -13.01 9.90
N LEU A 81 -8.72 -12.20 9.28
CA LEU A 81 -10.18 -12.28 9.50
C LEU A 81 -10.84 -13.46 8.77
N ALA A 82 -10.24 -13.93 7.68
CA ALA A 82 -10.74 -15.04 6.86
C ALA A 82 -12.21 -14.84 6.38
N ASP A 83 -12.55 -13.60 6.03
CA ASP A 83 -13.87 -13.23 5.55
C ASP A 83 -13.82 -12.77 4.06
N PRO A 84 -14.23 -13.62 3.11
CA PRO A 84 -14.23 -13.28 1.69
C PRO A 84 -15.36 -12.30 1.30
N SER A 85 -16.32 -12.03 2.20
CA SER A 85 -17.44 -11.13 1.93
C SER A 85 -17.08 -9.65 2.10
N LEU A 86 -16.00 -9.35 2.82
CA LEU A 86 -15.53 -7.99 3.07
C LEU A 86 -15.26 -7.22 1.77
N LYS A 87 -15.46 -5.91 1.86
CA LYS A 87 -15.29 -4.95 0.77
C LYS A 87 -14.39 -3.81 1.21
N GLY A 88 -13.71 -3.25 0.22
CA GLY A 88 -12.86 -2.07 0.40
C GLY A 88 -13.67 -0.82 0.74
N MET A 89 -13.01 0.13 1.39
CA MET A 89 -13.57 1.43 1.74
C MET A 89 -12.50 2.50 1.59
N VAL A 90 -12.91 3.71 1.22
CA VAL A 90 -12.05 4.89 1.25
C VAL A 90 -12.77 5.98 2.01
N VAL A 91 -12.11 6.57 3.01
CA VAL A 91 -12.64 7.63 3.88
C VAL A 91 -11.76 8.86 3.72
N GLY A 92 -12.36 10.05 3.65
CA GLY A 92 -11.63 11.31 3.48
C GLY A 92 -11.57 11.86 2.05
N LEU A 93 -12.48 11.41 1.18
CA LEU A 93 -12.56 11.88 -0.20
C LEU A 93 -12.96 13.35 -0.30
N SER A 94 -12.38 14.04 -1.28
CA SER A 94 -12.78 15.39 -1.71
C SER A 94 -13.37 15.34 -3.12
N LEU A 95 -13.95 16.45 -3.60
CA LEU A 95 -14.44 16.58 -4.98
C LEU A 95 -13.33 16.87 -6.01
N ARG A 96 -12.06 16.93 -5.57
CA ARG A 96 -10.92 17.17 -6.45
C ARG A 96 -10.46 15.85 -7.07
N HIS A 97 -9.96 15.93 -8.29
CA HIS A 97 -9.48 14.79 -9.06
C HIS A 97 -8.13 15.10 -9.70
N THR A 98 -7.21 15.66 -8.92
CA THR A 98 -5.88 16.08 -9.38
C THR A 98 -4.86 14.94 -9.26
N LEU A 99 -3.65 15.18 -9.80
CA LEU A 99 -2.53 14.26 -9.59
C LEU A 99 -2.12 14.17 -8.11
N ASP A 100 -2.26 15.25 -7.34
CA ASP A 100 -2.02 15.24 -5.90
C ASP A 100 -3.00 14.30 -5.19
N ASP A 101 -4.30 14.37 -5.54
CA ASP A 101 -5.31 13.49 -4.95
C ASP A 101 -5.04 12.01 -5.29
N LEU A 102 -4.60 11.72 -6.52
CA LEU A 102 -4.15 10.38 -6.91
C LEU A 102 -2.94 9.93 -6.07
N ALA A 103 -1.93 10.78 -5.94
CA ALA A 103 -0.73 10.45 -5.18
C ALA A 103 -1.05 10.16 -3.70
N LEU A 104 -1.93 10.95 -3.09
CA LEU A 104 -2.41 10.72 -1.73
C LEU A 104 -3.20 9.42 -1.60
N LEU A 105 -4.08 9.10 -2.55
CA LEU A 105 -4.85 7.86 -2.53
C LEU A 105 -3.95 6.63 -2.72
N TYR A 106 -2.93 6.74 -3.57
CA TYR A 106 -1.88 5.73 -3.73
C TYR A 106 -1.09 5.52 -2.43
N LEU A 107 -0.65 6.60 -1.77
CA LEU A 107 0.03 6.54 -0.47
C LEU A 107 -0.85 5.86 0.59
N ALA A 108 -2.11 6.29 0.73
CA ALA A 108 -3.06 5.71 1.68
C ALA A 108 -3.32 4.22 1.42
N THR A 109 -3.30 3.80 0.14
CA THR A 109 -3.42 2.39 -0.25
C THR A 109 -2.19 1.58 0.17
N ILE A 110 -0.98 2.12 -0.03
CA ILE A 110 0.26 1.48 0.45
C ILE A 110 0.24 1.35 1.97
N GLN A 111 -0.14 2.41 2.69
CA GLN A 111 -0.24 2.42 4.14
C GLN A 111 -1.27 1.40 4.64
N ALA A 112 -2.44 1.31 4.00
CA ALA A 112 -3.46 0.32 4.34
C ALA A 112 -2.95 -1.13 4.16
N LEU A 113 -2.20 -1.40 3.09
CA LEU A 113 -1.59 -2.71 2.88
C LEU A 113 -0.52 -3.03 3.94
N ALA A 114 0.28 -2.05 4.34
CA ALA A 114 1.27 -2.20 5.41
C ALA A 114 0.62 -2.44 6.78
N LEU A 115 -0.45 -1.71 7.11
CA LEU A 115 -1.24 -1.95 8.32
C LEU A 115 -1.94 -3.31 8.29
N GLY A 116 -2.41 -3.77 7.12
CA GLY A 116 -2.90 -5.13 6.96
C GLY A 116 -1.81 -6.19 7.17
N THR A 117 -0.56 -5.88 6.81
CA THR A 117 0.60 -6.73 7.11
C THR A 117 0.87 -6.76 8.62
N LEU A 118 0.87 -5.59 9.28
CA LEU A 118 0.98 -5.49 10.74
C LEU A 118 -0.08 -6.34 11.44
N HIS A 119 -1.35 -6.26 11.03
CA HIS A 119 -2.44 -7.04 11.64
C HIS A 119 -2.22 -8.56 11.52
N ILE A 120 -1.65 -9.04 10.40
CA ILE A 120 -1.27 -10.45 10.26
C ILE A 120 -0.13 -10.80 11.22
N LEU A 121 0.89 -9.94 11.33
CA LEU A 121 2.03 -10.17 12.22
C LEU A 121 1.61 -10.16 13.69
N GLU A 122 0.72 -9.26 14.09
CA GLU A 122 0.15 -9.20 15.44
C GLU A 122 -0.62 -10.49 15.76
N ALA A 123 -1.48 -10.96 14.86
CA ALA A 123 -2.18 -12.24 15.04
C ALA A 123 -1.21 -13.44 15.16
N MET A 124 -0.09 -13.42 14.44
CA MET A 124 0.96 -14.43 14.61
C MET A 124 1.68 -14.30 15.96
N ARG A 125 1.97 -13.08 16.41
CA ARG A 125 2.60 -12.82 17.71
C ARG A 125 1.71 -13.27 18.87
N GLU A 126 0.41 -13.05 18.77
CA GLU A 126 -0.59 -13.52 19.75
C GLU A 126 -0.63 -15.05 19.90
N THR A 127 -0.23 -15.79 18.86
CA THR A 127 -0.15 -17.26 18.89
C THR A 127 1.25 -17.80 19.24
N GLY A 128 2.15 -16.92 19.68
CA GLY A 128 3.46 -17.30 20.23
C GLY A 128 4.64 -17.18 19.27
N HIS A 129 4.47 -16.56 18.10
CA HIS A 129 5.59 -16.24 17.23
C HIS A 129 6.33 -14.98 17.69
N ASP A 130 7.67 -15.02 17.70
CA ASP A 130 8.51 -13.83 17.87
C ASP A 130 9.03 -13.38 16.49
N ILE A 131 8.44 -12.32 15.95
CA ILE A 131 8.73 -11.80 14.62
C ILE A 131 9.22 -10.36 14.72
N SER A 132 10.49 -10.15 14.39
CA SER A 132 11.18 -8.85 14.40
C SER A 132 11.75 -8.45 13.04
N THR A 133 11.57 -9.29 12.00
CA THR A 133 12.12 -9.04 10.67
C THR A 133 11.19 -9.57 9.58
N VAL A 134 10.94 -8.74 8.58
CA VAL A 134 10.16 -9.09 7.38
C VAL A 134 11.10 -9.17 6.18
N PHE A 135 11.16 -10.33 5.54
CA PHE A 135 11.86 -10.50 4.27
C PHE A 135 10.89 -10.25 3.12
N MET A 136 11.21 -9.30 2.25
CA MET A 136 10.33 -8.90 1.14
C MET A 136 10.91 -9.32 -0.21
N CYS A 137 10.05 -9.86 -1.08
CA CYS A 137 10.39 -10.22 -2.46
C CYS A 137 9.28 -9.80 -3.43
N GLY A 138 9.49 -10.01 -4.73
CA GLY A 138 8.52 -9.68 -5.78
C GLY A 138 8.64 -8.26 -6.32
N GLY A 139 7.67 -7.84 -7.15
CA GLY A 139 7.72 -6.53 -7.84
C GLY A 139 7.70 -5.34 -6.89
N LEU A 140 6.90 -5.42 -5.83
CA LEU A 140 6.73 -4.35 -4.84
C LEU A 140 8.01 -4.07 -4.02
N SER A 141 8.92 -5.05 -3.89
CA SER A 141 10.18 -4.84 -3.19
C SER A 141 11.13 -3.86 -3.91
N LYS A 142 10.86 -3.55 -5.18
CA LYS A 142 11.60 -2.53 -5.95
C LYS A 142 11.08 -1.11 -5.69
N ASN A 143 9.92 -0.97 -5.06
CA ASN A 143 9.31 0.31 -4.75
C ASN A 143 9.77 0.76 -3.35
N ARG A 144 10.68 1.73 -3.30
CA ARG A 144 11.28 2.23 -2.05
C ARG A 144 10.23 2.75 -1.06
N LEU A 145 9.19 3.43 -1.54
CA LEU A 145 8.11 3.92 -0.68
C LEU A 145 7.38 2.75 -0.01
N PHE A 146 7.01 1.73 -0.80
CA PHE A 146 6.33 0.54 -0.27
C PHE A 146 7.17 -0.17 0.80
N VAL A 147 8.47 -0.38 0.54
CA VAL A 147 9.39 -1.00 1.49
C VAL A 147 9.51 -0.18 2.78
N GLN A 148 9.64 1.15 2.66
CA GLN A 148 9.78 2.02 3.82
C GLN A 148 8.51 2.07 4.66
N VAL A 149 7.34 2.18 4.03
CA VAL A 149 6.05 2.23 4.75
C VAL A 149 5.77 0.91 5.46
N GLN A 150 6.12 -0.24 4.85
CA GLN A 150 6.07 -1.53 5.52
C GLN A 150 6.94 -1.54 6.78
N ALA A 151 8.22 -1.13 6.67
CA ALA A 151 9.13 -1.07 7.80
C ALA A 151 8.71 -0.05 8.88
N ASN A 152 8.05 1.05 8.51
CA ASN A 152 7.56 2.04 9.47
C ASN A 152 6.33 1.52 10.23
N ALA A 153 5.49 0.71 9.58
CA ALA A 153 4.25 0.22 10.16
C ALA A 153 4.43 -1.04 11.02
N THR A 154 5.34 -1.96 10.65
CA THR A 154 5.49 -3.30 11.27
C THR A 154 6.66 -3.43 12.22
#